data_AF-A0A1S3YTU7-F1
#
_entry.id   AF-A0A1S3YTU7-F1
#
_cell.length_a   1.000
_cell.length_b   1.000
_cell.length_c   1.000
_cell.angle_alpha   90.00
_cell.angle_beta   90.00
_cell.angle_gamma   90.00
#
_symmetry.space_group_name_H-M   'P 1'
#
loop_
_entity.id
_entity.type
_entity.pdbx_description
1 polymer ?
#
loop_
_entity_poly.entity_id
_entity_poly.type
_entity_poly.pdbx_seq_one_letter_code
_entity_poly.pdbx_strand_id
1 'polypeptide(L)'
;MGLLTNRVERNEIKAGDHIYTYRAVFAYSHHGIFVGGSKVVHFNRVEASASSDVAEEISDLSSSCPTFPDCGFKLPNSGVVLSCLDCFLRNGSLYIFEYGVSPSVFLTKVRGGTCTTAVSDPPEMVIHRAMYLLQNGFGNYDVFQNNCEDFALYCKTGLVTVDRLGVGSSGQASSVVGAPLAALLSSPLKFLIPSPVGIATVTAGMYCMSRYATDIGVRSDVVKVAVEELAVKLGSRSSNEIVEHEAYNRGTAS
;
A
#
# COMPACT_ATOMS: atom_id res chain seq x y z
N MET A 1 -22.41 -4.30 5.09
CA MET A 1 -21.47 -3.96 4.00
C MET A 1 -22.13 -4.29 2.67
N GLY A 2 -22.29 -3.30 1.80
CA GLY A 2 -23.03 -3.45 0.54
C GLY A 2 -22.23 -4.23 -0.51
N LEU A 3 -22.89 -5.12 -1.25
CA LEU A 3 -22.30 -5.97 -2.29
C LEU A 3 -21.59 -5.18 -3.42
N LEU A 4 -21.81 -3.87 -3.51
CA LEU A 4 -21.45 -3.03 -4.66
C LEU A 4 -20.40 -1.96 -4.36
N THR A 5 -20.18 -1.58 -3.10
CA THR A 5 -19.22 -0.53 -2.74
C THR A 5 -18.69 -0.71 -1.34
N ASN A 6 -17.40 -0.42 -1.17
CA ASN A 6 -16.69 -0.37 0.09
C ASN A 6 -16.90 0.97 0.82
N ARG A 7 -17.71 1.88 0.26
CA ARG A 7 -17.98 3.19 0.85
C ARG A 7 -18.73 3.02 2.16
N VAL A 8 -18.31 3.77 3.17
CA VAL A 8 -18.89 3.77 4.51
C VAL A 8 -19.02 5.19 5.05
N GLU A 9 -19.95 5.38 5.98
CA GLU A 9 -20.09 6.59 6.75
C GLU A 9 -19.15 6.61 7.97
N ARG A 10 -18.90 7.80 8.50
CA ARG A 10 -17.91 8.02 9.59
C ARG A 10 -18.27 7.30 10.90
N ASN A 11 -19.55 7.02 11.14
CA ASN A 11 -20.03 6.32 12.32
C ASN A 11 -19.94 4.79 12.18
N GLU A 12 -19.63 4.27 10.99
CA GLU A 12 -19.50 2.83 10.72
C GLU A 12 -18.07 2.32 10.95
N ILE A 13 -17.07 3.21 10.93
CA ILE A 13 -15.66 2.85 11.15
C ILE A 13 -15.30 2.75 12.64
N LYS A 14 -14.38 1.84 12.95
CA LYS A 14 -13.88 1.55 14.29
C LYS A 14 -12.36 1.59 14.32
N ALA A 15 -11.80 1.88 15.49
CA ALA A 15 -10.35 1.85 15.66
C ALA A 15 -9.81 0.46 15.26
N GLY A 16 -8.73 0.45 14.48
CA GLY A 16 -8.17 -0.74 13.84
C GLY A 16 -8.69 -1.00 12.41
N ASP A 17 -9.63 -0.21 11.89
CA ASP A 17 -10.07 -0.33 10.50
C ASP A 17 -9.01 0.21 9.54
N HIS A 18 -8.80 -0.55 8.46
CA HIS A 18 -8.05 -0.09 7.30
C HIS A 18 -9.02 0.67 6.40
N ILE A 19 -8.82 1.97 6.31
CA ILE A 19 -9.62 2.87 5.51
C ILE A 19 -8.82 3.37 4.32
N TYR A 20 -9.53 3.76 3.27
CA TYR A 20 -8.91 4.38 2.12
C TYR A 20 -9.82 5.44 1.48
N THR A 21 -9.22 6.29 0.68
CA THR A 21 -9.90 7.32 -0.12
C THR A 21 -9.29 7.37 -1.50
N TYR A 22 -10.10 7.65 -2.52
CA TYR A 22 -9.59 7.82 -3.88
C TYR A 22 -9.06 9.24 -4.08
N ARG A 23 -7.90 9.36 -4.72
CA ARG A 23 -7.25 10.63 -5.06
C ARG A 23 -7.09 10.78 -6.57
N ALA A 24 -6.83 12.02 -7.01
CA ALA A 24 -6.60 12.38 -8.41
C ALA A 24 -7.65 11.78 -9.36
N VAL A 25 -8.94 12.06 -9.10
CA VAL A 25 -10.09 11.55 -9.90
C VAL A 25 -10.04 10.03 -10.08
N PHE A 26 -9.91 9.28 -8.97
CA PHE A 26 -9.83 7.82 -8.97
C PHE A 26 -8.60 7.24 -9.66
N ALA A 27 -7.52 8.01 -9.87
CA ALA A 27 -6.26 7.48 -10.40
C ALA A 27 -5.60 6.51 -9.40
N TYR A 28 -5.68 6.79 -8.09
CA TYR A 28 -5.13 5.92 -7.05
C TYR A 28 -5.95 5.97 -5.76
N SER A 29 -5.71 5.02 -4.86
CA SER A 29 -6.25 5.00 -3.50
C SER A 29 -5.15 5.31 -2.50
N HIS A 30 -5.47 6.12 -1.49
CA HIS A 30 -4.60 6.41 -0.37
C HIS A 30 -5.10 5.70 0.87
N HIS A 31 -4.23 4.94 1.53
CA HIS A 31 -4.58 3.96 2.54
C HIS A 31 -4.06 4.37 3.92
N GLY A 32 -4.80 4.00 4.97
CA GLY A 32 -4.41 4.27 6.35
C GLY A 32 -5.16 3.42 7.37
N ILE A 33 -4.65 3.41 8.59
CA ILE A 33 -5.28 2.76 9.75
C ILE A 33 -5.96 3.81 10.59
N PHE A 34 -7.28 3.68 10.75
CA PHE A 34 -8.04 4.51 11.68
C PHE A 34 -7.74 4.07 13.12
N VAL A 35 -7.24 4.98 13.96
CA VAL A 35 -6.82 4.67 15.35
C VAL A 35 -7.80 5.21 16.39
N GLY A 36 -8.97 5.70 15.96
CA GLY A 36 -9.99 6.30 16.83
C GLY A 36 -9.81 7.81 17.01
N GLY A 37 -10.78 8.47 17.63
CA GLY A 37 -10.73 9.91 17.93
C GLY A 37 -10.48 10.81 16.71
N SER A 38 -11.04 10.45 15.56
CA SER A 38 -10.85 11.10 14.25
C SER A 38 -9.40 11.10 13.76
N LYS A 39 -8.57 10.13 14.16
CA LYS A 39 -7.15 10.04 13.78
C LYS A 39 -6.87 8.83 12.90
N VAL A 40 -5.93 9.02 11.98
CA VAL A 40 -5.48 8.03 11.00
C VAL A 40 -3.96 8.03 10.98
N VAL A 41 -3.36 6.85 11.10
CA VAL A 41 -1.93 6.65 10.83
C VAL A 41 -1.79 6.08 9.43
N HIS A 42 -0.97 6.71 8.61
CA HIS A 42 -0.81 6.36 7.21
C HIS A 42 0.61 6.62 6.73
N PHE A 43 0.99 6.01 5.61
CA PHE A 43 2.32 6.17 5.04
C PHE A 43 2.26 7.11 3.82
N ASN A 44 3.08 8.16 3.87
CA ASN A 44 3.30 9.12 2.81
C ASN A 44 4.70 8.92 2.20
N ARG A 45 4.89 9.44 0.98
CA ARG A 45 6.20 9.47 0.32
C ARG A 45 7.19 10.29 1.17
N VAL A 46 8.35 9.71 1.48
CA VAL A 46 9.51 10.43 2.04
C VAL A 46 10.18 11.19 0.91
N GLU A 47 10.49 12.46 1.15
CA GLU A 47 11.07 13.37 0.15
C GLU A 47 12.49 12.94 -0.25
N ALA A 48 12.61 12.23 -1.37
CA ALA A 48 13.80 12.28 -2.21
C ALA A 48 13.42 13.06 -3.48
N SER A 49 13.75 14.35 -3.48
CA SER A 49 13.79 15.27 -4.64
C SER A 49 12.84 14.95 -5.80
N ALA A 50 11.59 15.42 -5.73
CA ALA A 50 10.63 15.26 -6.82
C ALA A 50 10.46 16.57 -7.61
N SER A 51 10.43 16.42 -8.93
CA SER A 51 10.23 17.43 -9.97
C SER A 51 8.92 18.21 -9.83
N SER A 52 8.87 19.36 -10.50
CA SER A 52 7.90 20.46 -10.42
C SER A 52 6.40 20.12 -10.52
N ASP A 53 6.00 18.94 -10.98
CA ASP A 53 4.59 18.59 -11.18
C ASP A 53 3.89 18.07 -9.91
N VAL A 54 4.64 17.74 -8.85
CA VAL A 54 4.09 17.36 -7.53
C VAL A 54 3.94 18.54 -6.56
N ALA A 55 4.29 19.75 -7.00
CA ALA A 55 4.30 20.95 -6.15
C ALA A 55 2.91 21.36 -5.62
N GLU A 56 1.83 20.99 -6.31
CA GLU A 56 0.46 21.23 -5.81
C GLU A 56 0.09 20.33 -4.62
N GLU A 57 0.67 19.12 -4.49
CA GLU A 57 0.47 18.29 -3.29
C GLU A 57 1.28 18.80 -2.09
N ILE A 58 2.38 19.51 -2.33
CA ILE A 58 3.30 20.05 -1.31
C ILE A 58 2.71 21.28 -0.61
N SER A 59 1.94 22.10 -1.32
CA SER A 59 1.38 23.34 -0.74
C SER A 59 0.28 23.08 0.29
N ASP A 60 -0.42 21.95 0.19
CA ASP A 60 -1.59 21.62 1.04
C ASP A 60 -1.22 20.91 2.36
N LEU A 61 -0.03 20.30 2.44
CA LEU A 61 0.48 19.67 3.68
C LEU A 61 0.99 20.71 4.69
N SER A 62 1.20 21.95 4.25
CA SER A 62 1.53 23.11 5.09
C SER A 62 0.29 23.82 5.64
N SER A 63 -0.92 23.39 5.25
CA SER A 63 -2.14 23.89 5.89
C SER A 63 -2.20 23.33 7.31
N SER A 64 -1.89 24.18 8.29
CA SER A 64 -2.10 23.87 9.70
C SER A 64 -3.53 23.36 9.89
N CYS A 65 -3.67 22.12 10.36
CA CYS A 65 -4.99 21.57 10.64
C CYS A 65 -5.64 22.43 11.72
N PRO A 66 -6.77 23.12 11.44
CA PRO A 66 -7.34 24.07 12.39
C PRO A 66 -7.92 23.38 13.63
N THR A 67 -8.21 22.08 13.52
CA THR A 67 -8.99 21.33 14.52
C THR A 67 -8.13 20.40 15.39
N PHE A 68 -7.02 19.88 14.85
CA PHE A 68 -6.20 18.86 15.51
C PHE A 68 -4.74 19.29 15.54
N PRO A 69 -4.21 19.74 16.70
CA PRO A 69 -2.83 20.24 16.82
C PRO A 69 -1.74 19.21 16.48
N ASP A 70 -2.06 17.92 16.63
CA ASP A 70 -1.17 16.78 16.35
C ASP A 70 -1.32 16.24 14.91
N CYS A 71 -2.22 16.81 14.11
CA CYS A 71 -2.39 16.42 12.72
C CYS A 71 -1.18 16.87 11.88
N GLY A 72 -0.61 15.92 11.13
CA GLY A 72 0.63 16.11 10.39
C GLY A 72 1.88 15.66 11.16
N PHE A 73 1.73 15.17 12.40
CA PHE A 73 2.86 14.64 13.16
C PHE A 73 3.54 13.50 12.41
N LYS A 74 4.86 13.63 12.21
CA LYS A 74 5.74 12.62 11.65
C LYS A 74 7.13 12.78 12.27
N LEU A 75 7.86 11.67 12.41
CA LEU A 75 9.27 11.73 12.81
C LEU A 75 10.15 12.22 11.65
N PRO A 76 11.31 12.83 11.94
CA PRO A 76 12.32 13.13 10.91
C PRO A 76 12.67 11.86 10.13
N ASN A 77 12.77 11.97 8.82
CA ASN A 77 13.10 10.85 7.91
C ASN A 77 12.13 9.66 7.97
N SER A 78 10.91 9.85 8.49
CA SER A 78 9.84 8.84 8.46
C SER A 78 8.74 9.23 7.49
N GLY A 79 8.29 8.25 6.70
CA GLY A 79 7.11 8.38 5.85
C GLY A 79 5.79 8.15 6.60
N VAL A 80 5.84 7.64 7.84
CA VAL A 80 4.64 7.37 8.63
C VAL A 80 4.16 8.67 9.27
N VAL A 81 2.91 9.04 9.02
CA VAL A 81 2.27 10.29 9.44
C VAL A 81 1.00 9.99 10.23
N LEU A 82 0.79 10.75 11.31
CA LEU A 82 -0.48 10.85 12.01
C LEU A 82 -1.26 12.04 11.44
N SER A 83 -2.51 11.83 11.03
CA SER A 83 -3.38 12.90 10.55
C SER A 83 -4.78 12.75 11.11
N CYS A 84 -5.55 13.84 11.11
CA CYS A 84 -6.98 13.73 11.32
C CYS A 84 -7.66 13.11 10.10
N LEU A 85 -8.88 12.60 10.30
CA LEU A 85 -9.66 11.96 9.25
C LEU A 85 -9.96 12.92 8.09
N ASP A 86 -10.21 14.21 8.35
CA ASP A 86 -10.52 15.19 7.31
C ASP A 86 -9.32 15.47 6.41
N CYS A 87 -8.15 15.72 7.00
CA CYS A 87 -6.90 15.92 6.26
C CYS A 87 -6.49 14.64 5.51
N PHE A 88 -6.74 13.46 6.07
CA PHE A 88 -6.54 12.20 5.35
C PHE A 88 -7.45 12.13 4.11
N LEU A 89 -8.73 12.47 4.23
CA LEU A 89 -9.69 12.36 3.14
C LEU A 89 -9.49 13.40 2.02
N ARG A 90 -9.01 14.63 2.33
CA ARG A 90 -8.95 15.78 1.38
C ARG A 90 -10.27 15.96 0.61
N ASN A 91 -11.39 16.01 1.33
CA ASN A 91 -12.76 16.04 0.78
C ASN A 91 -13.18 14.81 -0.04
N GLY A 92 -12.36 13.77 -0.10
CA GLY A 92 -12.69 12.49 -0.71
C GLY A 92 -13.71 11.68 0.11
N SER A 93 -14.25 10.64 -0.53
CA SER A 93 -15.15 9.70 0.14
C SER A 93 -14.38 8.68 0.97
N LEU A 94 -14.98 8.25 2.08
CA LEU A 94 -14.42 7.24 2.98
C LEU A 94 -14.81 5.83 2.51
N TYR A 95 -13.84 4.94 2.46
CA TYR A 95 -14.03 3.53 2.13
C TYR A 95 -13.30 2.65 3.14
N ILE A 96 -13.80 1.42 3.34
CA ILE A 96 -13.18 0.41 4.19
C ILE A 96 -12.58 -0.72 3.34
N PHE A 97 -11.38 -1.15 3.68
CA PHE A 97 -10.73 -2.29 3.02
C PHE A 97 -11.23 -3.61 3.62
N GLU A 98 -11.62 -4.57 2.77
CA GLU A 98 -12.20 -5.85 3.22
C GLU A 98 -11.13 -6.93 3.40
N TYR A 99 -11.19 -7.66 4.51
CA TYR A 99 -10.29 -8.77 4.85
C TYR A 99 -11.05 -10.10 4.89
N GLY A 100 -10.35 -11.21 4.63
CA GLY A 100 -10.92 -12.55 4.69
C GLY A 100 -12.03 -12.79 3.66
N VAL A 101 -12.00 -12.06 2.54
CA VAL A 101 -13.00 -12.27 1.48
C VAL A 101 -12.79 -13.62 0.80
N SER A 102 -13.86 -14.27 0.36
CA SER A 102 -13.73 -15.51 -0.41
C SER A 102 -13.04 -15.25 -1.76
N PRO A 103 -12.37 -16.26 -2.36
CA PRO A 103 -11.80 -16.13 -3.70
C PRO A 103 -12.81 -15.62 -4.73
N SER A 104 -14.06 -16.09 -4.67
CA SER A 104 -15.11 -15.63 -5.59
C SER A 104 -15.39 -14.12 -5.45
N VAL A 105 -15.45 -13.59 -4.23
CA VAL A 105 -15.65 -12.17 -3.99
C VAL A 105 -14.43 -11.37 -4.48
N PHE A 106 -13.22 -11.83 -4.16
CA PHE A 106 -11.99 -11.18 -4.62
C PHE A 106 -11.95 -11.03 -6.14
N LEU A 107 -12.31 -12.10 -6.87
CA LEU A 107 -12.29 -12.13 -8.34
C LEU A 107 -13.35 -11.26 -9.00
N THR A 108 -14.44 -10.94 -8.29
CA THR A 108 -15.45 -9.99 -8.78
C THR A 108 -15.04 -8.53 -8.57
N LYS A 109 -14.06 -8.23 -7.70
CA LYS A 109 -13.57 -6.88 -7.45
C LYS A 109 -12.53 -6.49 -8.50
N VAL A 110 -13.02 -5.87 -9.57
CA VAL A 110 -12.21 -5.43 -10.73
C VAL A 110 -11.11 -4.43 -10.34
N ARG A 111 -11.29 -3.68 -9.25
CA ARG A 111 -10.32 -2.69 -8.78
C ARG A 111 -9.45 -3.24 -7.64
N GLY A 112 -8.13 -3.15 -7.79
CA GLY A 112 -7.16 -3.43 -6.72
C GLY A 112 -7.23 -2.43 -5.56
N GLY A 113 -6.59 -2.77 -4.45
CA GLY A 113 -6.57 -1.90 -3.26
C GLY A 113 -7.90 -1.81 -2.52
N THR A 114 -8.76 -2.83 -2.58
CA THR A 114 -10.10 -2.78 -1.96
C THR A 114 -10.39 -3.96 -1.04
N CYS A 115 -9.75 -5.11 -1.26
CA CYS A 115 -9.94 -6.31 -0.45
C CYS A 115 -8.74 -7.26 -0.56
N THR A 116 -8.66 -8.19 0.39
CA THR A 116 -7.71 -9.31 0.40
C THR A 116 -8.35 -10.57 0.96
N THR A 117 -7.86 -11.74 0.55
CA THR A 117 -8.27 -13.02 1.14
C THR A 117 -7.60 -13.27 2.50
N ALA A 118 -6.54 -12.53 2.84
CA ALA A 118 -5.90 -12.62 4.14
C ALA A 118 -6.83 -12.17 5.27
N VAL A 119 -6.74 -12.85 6.41
CA VAL A 119 -7.51 -12.51 7.61
C VAL A 119 -6.80 -11.39 8.38
N SER A 120 -7.59 -10.43 8.89
CA SER A 120 -7.07 -9.39 9.78
C SER A 120 -6.79 -9.94 11.17
N ASP A 121 -5.73 -9.45 11.80
CA ASP A 121 -5.49 -9.56 13.22
C ASP A 121 -6.48 -8.71 14.04
N PRO A 122 -6.61 -8.96 15.36
CA PRO A 122 -7.46 -8.17 16.25
C PRO A 122 -7.10 -6.68 16.26
N PRO A 123 -8.09 -5.77 16.43
CA PRO A 123 -7.87 -4.32 16.38
C PRO A 123 -6.74 -3.81 17.26
N GLU A 124 -6.55 -4.38 18.44
CA GLU A 124 -5.51 -3.99 19.40
C GLU A 124 -4.11 -4.19 18.81
N MET A 125 -3.90 -5.32 18.13
CA MET A 125 -2.64 -5.61 17.42
C MET A 125 -2.44 -4.67 16.25
N VAL A 126 -3.51 -4.36 15.50
CA VAL A 126 -3.44 -3.45 14.36
C VAL A 126 -3.03 -2.05 14.79
N ILE A 127 -3.68 -1.53 15.83
CA ILE A 127 -3.39 -0.21 16.40
C ILE A 127 -1.97 -0.20 16.97
N HIS A 128 -1.57 -1.26 17.67
CA HIS A 128 -0.20 -1.39 18.18
C HIS A 128 0.83 -1.27 17.06
N ARG A 129 0.67 -2.01 15.95
CA ARG A 129 1.60 -1.93 14.81
C ARG A 129 1.64 -0.53 14.20
N ALA A 130 0.47 0.07 13.96
CA ALA A 130 0.39 1.40 13.34
C ALA A 130 1.09 2.47 14.22
N MET A 131 0.81 2.47 15.52
CA MET A 131 1.41 3.43 16.46
C MET A 131 2.91 3.16 16.68
N TYR A 132 3.32 1.90 16.71
CA TYR A 132 4.74 1.54 16.82
C TYR A 132 5.52 2.04 15.61
N LEU A 133 4.99 1.86 14.39
CA LEU A 133 5.63 2.32 13.16
C LEU A 133 5.59 3.85 13.02
N LEU A 134 4.61 4.54 13.60
CA LEU A 134 4.64 6.01 13.70
C LEU A 134 5.86 6.48 14.51
N GLN A 135 6.28 5.72 15.53
CA GLN A 135 7.39 6.05 16.43
C GLN A 135 8.75 5.50 15.98
N ASN A 136 8.78 4.51 15.09
CA ASN A 136 10.02 3.83 14.69
C ASN A 136 10.28 3.90 13.18
N GLY A 137 9.32 4.41 12.41
CA GLY A 137 9.34 4.41 10.96
C GLY A 137 8.98 3.05 10.35
N PHE A 138 8.74 3.06 9.05
CA PHE A 138 8.43 1.87 8.24
C PHE A 138 9.43 1.72 7.08
N GLY A 139 10.66 2.18 7.29
CA GLY A 139 11.73 2.19 6.29
C GLY A 139 11.60 3.31 5.25
N ASN A 140 12.69 3.51 4.49
CA ASN A 140 12.71 4.36 3.30
C ASN A 140 12.51 3.47 2.08
N TYR A 141 11.58 3.82 1.19
CA TYR A 141 11.27 2.98 0.02
C TYR A 141 11.15 3.78 -1.28
N ASP A 142 11.53 3.07 -2.34
CA ASP A 142 11.54 3.44 -3.75
C ASP A 142 10.14 3.79 -4.31
N VAL A 143 10.14 4.54 -5.41
CA VAL A 143 9.09 5.48 -5.83
C VAL A 143 7.95 4.83 -6.61
N PHE A 144 7.11 3.95 -6.04
CA PHE A 144 5.82 3.63 -6.69
C PHE A 144 4.69 3.25 -5.71
N GLN A 145 3.55 3.94 -5.86
CA GLN A 145 2.13 3.76 -5.45
C GLN A 145 1.65 2.66 -4.46
N ASN A 146 2.42 1.63 -4.08
CA ASN A 146 1.96 0.52 -3.23
C ASN A 146 2.28 0.69 -1.73
N ASN A 147 3.07 1.70 -1.33
CA ASN A 147 3.61 1.78 0.03
C ASN A 147 2.56 2.04 1.13
N CYS A 148 1.50 2.81 0.85
CA CYS A 148 0.44 3.04 1.83
C CYS A 148 -0.47 1.82 2.01
N GLU A 149 -0.75 1.08 0.94
CA GLU A 149 -1.49 -0.18 0.99
C GLU A 149 -0.66 -1.24 1.71
N ASP A 150 0.63 -1.37 1.40
CA ASP A 150 1.55 -2.29 2.06
C ASP A 150 1.68 -2.01 3.56
N PHE A 151 1.82 -0.74 3.94
CA PHE A 151 1.81 -0.32 5.34
C PHE A 151 0.54 -0.77 6.05
N ALA A 152 -0.63 -0.50 5.46
CA ALA A 152 -1.90 -0.84 6.07
C ALA A 152 -2.13 -2.37 6.10
N LEU A 153 -1.76 -3.09 5.05
CA LEU A 153 -1.80 -4.56 4.99
C LEU A 153 -0.90 -5.17 6.06
N TYR A 154 0.32 -4.66 6.24
CA TYR A 154 1.20 -5.10 7.30
C TYR A 154 0.60 -4.83 8.68
N CYS A 155 0.08 -3.63 8.93
CA CYS A 155 -0.57 -3.32 10.20
C CYS A 155 -1.71 -4.31 10.49
N LYS A 156 -2.51 -4.64 9.47
CA LYS A 156 -3.67 -5.53 9.60
C LYS A 156 -3.33 -7.01 9.73
N THR A 157 -2.23 -7.48 9.14
CA THR A 157 -1.97 -8.93 9.01
C THR A 157 -0.67 -9.39 9.68
N GLY A 158 0.27 -8.47 9.86
CA GLY A 158 1.66 -8.75 10.24
C GLY A 158 2.47 -9.43 9.14
N LEU A 159 1.92 -9.58 7.93
CA LEU A 159 2.57 -10.28 6.83
C LEU A 159 3.49 -9.33 6.05
N VAL A 160 4.69 -9.82 5.75
CA VAL A 160 5.66 -9.18 4.85
C VAL A 160 6.17 -10.21 3.86
N THR A 161 6.51 -9.78 2.65
CA THR A 161 7.12 -10.66 1.65
C THR A 161 8.56 -11.00 2.04
N VAL A 162 9.00 -12.22 1.74
CA VAL A 162 10.35 -12.70 2.07
C VAL A 162 11.43 -11.84 1.39
N ASP A 163 11.19 -11.40 0.16
CA ASP A 163 12.06 -10.46 -0.56
C ASP A 163 12.28 -9.15 0.21
N ARG A 164 11.24 -8.65 0.91
CA ARG A 164 11.34 -7.44 1.73
C ARG A 164 12.23 -7.62 2.96
N LEU A 165 12.40 -8.85 3.44
CA LEU A 165 13.24 -9.18 4.58
C LEU A 165 14.70 -9.45 4.21
N GLY A 166 15.05 -9.44 2.93
CA GLY A 166 16.42 -9.67 2.47
C GLY A 166 16.90 -11.11 2.63
N VAL A 167 15.98 -12.08 2.76
CA VAL A 167 16.34 -13.51 2.67
C VAL A 167 16.53 -13.81 1.18
N GLY A 168 17.78 -13.81 0.74
CA GLY A 168 18.15 -13.87 -0.66
C GLY A 168 17.44 -14.97 -1.45
N SER A 169 16.67 -14.56 -2.46
CA SER A 169 16.62 -15.28 -3.73
C SER A 169 16.75 -14.26 -4.86
N SER A 170 17.76 -14.47 -5.69
CA SER A 170 18.02 -13.82 -6.97
C SER A 170 16.75 -13.31 -7.66
N GLY A 171 16.71 -12.00 -7.92
CA GLY A 171 15.63 -11.27 -8.59
C GLY A 171 15.24 -11.80 -9.96
N GLN A 172 14.41 -12.85 -9.96
CA GLN A 172 13.64 -13.31 -11.10
C GLN A 172 12.20 -13.58 -10.66
N ALA A 173 11.55 -12.62 -9.99
CA ALA A 173 10.16 -12.80 -9.56
C ALA A 173 9.42 -11.47 -9.32
N SER A 174 9.33 -10.59 -10.33
CA SER A 174 8.20 -9.65 -10.44
C SER A 174 8.19 -8.94 -11.79
N SER A 175 7.87 -9.69 -12.84
CA SER A 175 7.47 -9.10 -14.13
C SER A 175 6.35 -9.91 -14.76
N VAL A 176 5.34 -10.28 -13.96
CA VAL A 176 4.09 -10.91 -14.45
C VAL A 176 2.98 -9.87 -14.69
N VAL A 177 3.16 -8.61 -14.28
CA VAL A 177 2.11 -7.59 -14.46
C VAL A 177 2.03 -7.08 -15.91
N GLY A 178 3.14 -7.09 -16.67
CA GLY A 178 3.19 -6.62 -18.07
C GLY A 178 3.26 -7.71 -19.15
N ALA A 179 3.68 -8.93 -18.80
CA ALA A 179 3.83 -10.04 -19.74
C ALA A 179 2.53 -10.60 -20.40
N PRO A 180 1.33 -10.55 -19.76
CA PRO A 180 0.17 -11.26 -20.30
C PRO A 180 -0.37 -10.71 -21.62
N LEU A 181 -0.37 -9.39 -21.80
CA LEU A 181 -0.94 -8.78 -23.00
C LEU A 181 -0.05 -9.00 -24.23
N ALA A 182 1.27 -8.89 -24.05
CA ALA A 182 2.23 -9.17 -25.12
C ALA A 182 2.22 -10.65 -25.53
N ALA A 183 2.10 -11.57 -24.56
CA ALA A 183 2.00 -13.02 -24.82
C ALA A 183 0.68 -13.42 -25.51
N LEU A 184 -0.44 -12.80 -25.14
CA LEU A 184 -1.70 -12.92 -25.90
C LEU A 184 -1.55 -12.37 -27.32
N LEU A 185 -0.77 -11.29 -27.49
CA LEU A 185 -0.52 -10.70 -28.79
C LEU A 185 0.48 -11.52 -29.65
N SER A 186 1.25 -12.43 -29.08
CA SER A 186 2.20 -13.27 -29.82
C SER A 186 1.78 -14.74 -29.93
N SER A 187 0.72 -15.15 -29.23
CA SER A 187 0.23 -16.54 -29.21
C SER A 187 -0.74 -16.86 -30.36
N PRO A 188 -0.72 -18.09 -30.90
CA PRO A 188 -1.73 -18.58 -31.86
C PRO A 188 -3.16 -18.64 -31.26
N LEU A 189 -3.33 -18.44 -29.95
CA LEU A 189 -4.64 -18.36 -29.29
C LEU A 189 -5.52 -17.20 -29.82
N LYS A 190 -4.93 -16.18 -30.46
CA LYS A 190 -5.67 -15.12 -31.16
C LYS A 190 -6.68 -15.65 -32.17
N PHE A 191 -6.35 -16.75 -32.86
CA PHE A 191 -7.23 -17.33 -33.87
C PHE A 191 -8.46 -18.03 -33.26
N LEU A 192 -8.44 -18.31 -31.96
CA LEU A 192 -9.55 -18.92 -31.21
C LEU A 192 -10.44 -17.89 -30.51
N ILE A 193 -10.07 -16.59 -30.54
CA ILE A 193 -10.79 -15.49 -29.89
C ILE A 193 -11.11 -14.41 -30.94
N PRO A 194 -12.08 -14.66 -31.85
CA PRO A 194 -12.23 -13.87 -33.07
C PRO A 194 -12.92 -12.51 -32.87
N SER A 195 -13.34 -12.14 -31.66
CA SER A 195 -14.07 -10.91 -31.40
C SER A 195 -13.38 -9.98 -30.38
N PRO A 196 -13.51 -8.65 -30.52
CA PRO A 196 -13.01 -7.69 -29.53
C PRO A 196 -13.53 -7.95 -28.10
N VAL A 197 -14.77 -8.42 -27.98
CA VAL A 197 -15.39 -8.80 -26.70
C VAL A 197 -14.68 -10.01 -26.09
N GLY A 198 -14.30 -11.01 -26.90
CA GLY A 198 -13.54 -12.17 -26.45
C GLY A 198 -12.16 -11.77 -25.91
N ILE A 199 -11.45 -10.88 -26.61
CA ILE A 199 -10.13 -10.38 -26.17
C ILE A 199 -10.25 -9.64 -24.84
N ALA A 200 -11.23 -8.75 -24.71
CA ALA A 200 -11.49 -8.01 -23.48
C ALA A 200 -11.81 -8.95 -22.30
N THR A 201 -12.64 -9.98 -22.53
CA THR A 201 -13.02 -10.97 -21.51
C THR A 201 -11.81 -11.76 -21.01
N VAL A 202 -10.98 -12.29 -21.92
CA VAL A 202 -9.77 -13.05 -21.55
C VAL A 202 -8.79 -12.16 -20.80
N THR A 203 -8.60 -10.92 -21.26
CA THR A 203 -7.69 -9.95 -20.61
C THR A 203 -8.15 -9.63 -19.19
N ALA A 204 -9.45 -9.36 -19.00
CA ALA A 204 -10.03 -9.11 -17.69
C ALA A 204 -9.91 -10.34 -16.77
N GLY A 205 -10.18 -11.54 -17.28
CA GLY A 205 -10.02 -12.79 -16.53
C GLY A 205 -8.58 -13.04 -16.09
N MET A 206 -7.61 -12.85 -16.98
CA MET A 206 -6.19 -12.97 -16.66
C MET A 206 -5.73 -11.92 -15.65
N TYR A 207 -6.21 -10.68 -15.76
CA TYR A 207 -5.92 -9.64 -14.78
C TYR A 207 -6.44 -10.03 -13.38
N CYS A 208 -7.69 -10.49 -13.28
CA CYS A 208 -8.28 -10.91 -12.00
C CYS A 208 -7.54 -12.12 -11.40
N MET A 209 -7.16 -13.10 -12.23
CA MET A 209 -6.34 -14.25 -11.81
C MET A 209 -4.95 -13.86 -11.34
N SER A 210 -4.27 -13.00 -12.10
CA SER A 210 -2.94 -12.51 -11.73
C SER A 210 -3.00 -11.79 -10.38
N ARG A 211 -3.98 -10.90 -10.20
CA ARG A 211 -4.21 -10.22 -8.92
C ARG A 211 -4.44 -11.19 -7.77
N TYR A 212 -5.26 -12.22 -7.99
CA TYR A 212 -5.56 -13.22 -6.97
C TYR A 212 -4.33 -14.05 -6.61
N ALA A 213 -3.54 -14.48 -7.59
CA ALA A 213 -2.30 -15.23 -7.34
C ALA A 213 -1.26 -14.41 -6.54
N THR A 214 -1.27 -13.09 -6.70
CA THR A 214 -0.39 -12.18 -5.94
C THR A 214 -0.97 -11.67 -4.62
N ASP A 215 -2.22 -12.01 -4.29
CA ASP A 215 -2.86 -11.59 -3.05
C ASP A 215 -2.07 -12.11 -1.84
N ILE A 216 -1.95 -11.27 -0.80
CA ILE A 216 -1.12 -11.59 0.37
C ILE A 216 -1.67 -12.80 1.16
N GLY A 217 -2.97 -13.13 1.01
CA GLY A 217 -3.58 -14.32 1.59
C GLY A 217 -3.41 -15.60 0.76
N VAL A 218 -2.92 -15.50 -0.47
CA VAL A 218 -2.77 -16.63 -1.41
C VAL A 218 -1.31 -17.00 -1.63
N ARG A 219 -0.44 -16.00 -1.75
CA ARG A 219 0.99 -16.20 -2.03
C ARG A 219 1.70 -16.95 -0.90
N SER A 220 2.72 -17.73 -1.26
CA SER A 220 3.47 -18.58 -0.31
C SER A 220 4.76 -17.95 0.23
N ASP A 221 5.19 -16.85 -0.36
CA ASP A 221 6.44 -16.12 -0.05
C ASP A 221 6.19 -14.95 0.92
N VAL A 222 5.27 -15.14 1.86
CA VAL A 222 4.99 -14.19 2.95
C VAL A 222 5.22 -14.85 4.29
N VAL A 223 5.69 -14.05 5.24
CA VAL A 223 5.93 -14.48 6.62
C VAL A 223 5.36 -13.44 7.56
N LYS A 224 4.82 -13.93 8.68
CA LYS A 224 4.31 -13.07 9.75
C LYS A 224 5.47 -12.61 10.62
N VAL A 225 5.63 -11.31 10.77
CA VAL A 225 6.75 -10.68 11.48
C VAL A 225 6.24 -9.70 12.52
N ALA A 226 6.81 -9.77 13.72
CA ALA A 226 6.52 -8.82 14.79
C ALA A 226 6.99 -7.41 14.41
N VAL A 227 6.31 -6.38 14.91
CA VAL A 227 6.58 -5.00 14.46
C VAL A 227 7.91 -4.47 14.96
N GLU A 228 8.33 -4.94 16.12
CA GLU A 228 9.62 -4.66 16.74
C GLU A 228 10.75 -5.20 15.86
N GLU A 229 10.62 -6.44 15.39
CA GLU A 229 11.61 -7.07 14.51
C GLU A 229 11.65 -6.39 13.14
N LEU A 230 10.47 -6.05 12.59
CA LEU A 230 10.39 -5.36 11.31
C LEU A 230 11.06 -3.99 11.38
N ALA A 231 10.76 -3.19 12.41
CA ALA A 231 11.33 -1.86 12.58
C ALA A 231 12.86 -1.90 12.73
N VAL A 232 13.41 -2.88 13.45
CA VAL A 232 14.86 -3.09 13.55
C VAL A 232 15.47 -3.38 12.17
N LYS A 233 14.88 -4.32 11.41
CA LYS A 233 15.38 -4.68 10.07
C LYS A 233 15.34 -3.50 9.10
N LEU A 234 14.25 -2.72 9.13
CA LEU A 234 14.08 -1.53 8.28
C LEU A 234 15.03 -0.39 8.70
N GLY A 235 15.25 -0.20 9.99
CA GLY A 235 16.21 0.78 10.52
C GLY A 235 17.65 0.47 10.11
N SER A 236 18.10 -0.78 10.27
CA SER A 236 19.46 -1.21 9.87
C SER A 236 19.72 -1.02 8.37
N ARG A 237 18.71 -1.26 7.53
CA ARG A 237 18.84 -1.10 6.07
C ARG A 237 18.99 0.36 5.66
N SER A 238 18.20 1.26 6.25
CA SER A 238 18.37 2.70 5.99
C SER A 238 19.78 3.19 6.37
N SER A 239 20.39 2.64 7.41
CA SER A 239 21.78 2.99 7.77
C SER A 239 22.79 2.49 6.74
N ASN A 240 22.63 1.26 6.24
CA ASN A 240 23.55 0.69 5.25
C ASN A 240 23.46 1.41 3.89
N GLU A 241 22.26 1.76 3.43
CA GLU A 241 22.06 2.51 2.18
C GLU A 241 22.70 3.92 2.25
N ILE A 242 22.66 4.59 3.42
CA ILE A 242 23.34 5.88 3.64
C ILE A 242 24.87 5.71 3.54
N VAL A 243 25.43 4.67 4.16
CA VAL A 243 26.88 4.41 4.14
C VAL A 243 27.38 4.12 2.73
N GLU A 244 26.65 3.32 1.94
CA GLU A 244 27.01 3.04 0.54
C GLU A 244 26.93 4.29 -0.34
N HIS A 245 25.91 5.13 -0.16
CA HIS A 245 25.75 6.36 -0.94
C HIS A 245 26.84 7.41 -0.59
N GLU A 246 27.25 7.51 0.68
CA GLU A 246 28.38 8.36 1.08
C GLU A 246 29.73 7.85 0.57
N ALA A 247 29.90 6.53 0.47
CA ALA A 247 31.11 5.92 -0.08
C ALA A 247 31.21 6.14 -1.61
N TYR A 248 30.10 6.01 -2.32
CA TYR A 248 30.03 6.28 -3.76
C TYR A 248 30.36 7.74 -4.10
N ASN A 249 29.76 8.70 -3.39
CA ASN A 249 30.02 10.13 -3.62
C ASN A 249 31.45 10.56 -3.28
N ARG A 250 32.13 9.85 -2.35
CA ARG A 250 33.56 10.05 -2.08
C ARG A 250 34.46 9.46 -3.16
N GLY A 251 34.04 8.39 -3.83
CA GLY A 251 34.79 7.76 -4.93
C GLY A 251 34.72 8.53 -6.25
N THR A 252 33.68 9.34 -6.48
CA THR A 252 33.51 10.16 -7.69
C THR A 252 34.14 11.54 -7.62
N ALA A 253 34.69 11.93 -6.46
CA ALA A 253 35.33 13.23 -6.23
C ALA A 253 36.87 13.19 -6.34
N SER A 254 37.44 12.12 -6.90
CA SER A 254 38.89 11.95 -7.13
C SER A 254 39.24 11.99 -8.61
#